data_AF-A0A3S1SAY7-F1
#
_entry.id   AF-A0A3S1SAY7-F1
#
_cell.length_a   1.000
_cell.length_b   1.000
_cell.length_c   1.000
_cell.angle_alpha   90.00
_cell.angle_beta   90.00
_cell.angle_gamma   90.00
#
_symmetry.space_group_name_H-M   'P 1'
#
loop_
_entity.id
_entity.type
_entity.pdbx_description
1 polymer ?
#
loop_
_entity_poly.entity_id
_entity_poly.type
_entity_poly.pdbx_seq_one_letter_code
_entity_poly.pdbx_strand_id
1 'polypeptide(L)'
;TVMIAGTSDLELAAQTLGFPLVLKIPDSSFSRGVKKCANVEELKTLATEWLEDSDLLIAQKFIPTECDWRVGVLGGQPLFAVHYLMAKKHWQIVNHKANGKPDQGGIKTFTLKETPAHVVETAVKAARCIGDGLYGVDLKETKDGVFVIEVNDNPNLDHGWEDSGEKDEVWVRLTQWFLERLDRPGR
;
A
#
# COMPACT_ATOMS: atom_id res chain seq x y z
N THR A 1 11.08 9.26 2.68
CA THR A 1 10.81 8.43 3.86
C THR A 1 11.97 8.55 4.81
N VAL A 2 11.72 8.58 6.12
CA VAL A 2 12.72 8.63 7.19
C VAL A 2 12.35 7.57 8.22
N MET A 3 13.32 6.76 8.66
CA MET A 3 13.15 5.81 9.75
C MET A 3 13.34 6.54 11.08
N ILE A 4 12.51 6.23 12.07
CA ILE A 4 12.55 6.84 13.40
C ILE A 4 12.76 5.70 14.41
N ALA A 5 13.98 5.61 14.95
CA ALA A 5 14.33 4.70 16.04
C ALA A 5 14.39 5.43 17.39
N GLY A 6 14.38 6.77 17.38
CA GLY A 6 14.35 7.58 18.59
C GLY A 6 13.97 9.03 18.33
N THR A 7 13.85 9.80 19.41
CA THR A 7 13.44 11.21 19.35
C THR A 7 14.41 12.11 18.57
N SER A 8 15.67 11.70 18.43
CA SER A 8 16.69 12.38 17.61
C SER A 8 16.35 12.43 16.12
N ASP A 9 15.56 11.47 15.63
CA ASP A 9 15.25 11.34 14.20
C ASP A 9 14.09 12.25 13.78
N LEU A 10 13.33 12.78 14.75
CA LEU A 10 12.11 13.54 14.50
C LEU A 10 12.39 14.88 13.82
N GLU A 11 13.49 15.54 14.18
CA GLU A 11 13.89 16.80 13.55
C GLU A 11 14.31 16.58 12.09
N LEU A 12 15.08 15.52 11.82
CA LEU A 12 15.44 15.13 10.46
C LEU A 12 14.19 14.81 9.62
N ALA A 13 13.23 14.06 10.19
CA ALA A 13 11.98 13.75 9.53
C ALA A 13 11.17 15.02 9.19
N ALA A 14 11.03 15.94 10.14
CA ALA A 14 10.30 17.20 9.95
C ALA A 14 10.94 18.08 8.86
N GLN A 15 12.26 18.24 8.89
CA GLN A 15 12.99 19.05 7.91
C GLN A 15 12.97 18.43 6.50
N THR A 16 13.11 17.10 6.41
CA THR A 16 13.18 16.40 5.12
C THR A 16 11.82 16.27 4.44
N LEU A 17 10.76 16.03 5.20
CA LEU A 17 9.44 15.67 4.66
C LEU A 17 8.47 16.85 4.64
N GLY A 18 8.66 17.82 5.53
CA GLY A 18 7.69 18.88 5.80
C GLY A 18 6.39 18.36 6.40
N PHE A 19 5.46 19.27 6.69
CA PHE A 19 4.13 18.93 7.20
C PHE A 19 3.01 19.25 6.19
N PRO A 20 1.89 18.50 6.22
CA PRO A 20 1.68 17.32 7.05
C PRO A 20 2.53 16.13 6.59
N LEU A 21 2.86 15.24 7.51
CA LEU A 21 3.52 13.96 7.22
C LEU A 21 2.73 12.80 7.81
N VAL A 22 3.06 11.59 7.39
CA VAL A 22 2.44 10.35 7.86
C VAL A 22 3.44 9.57 8.70
N LEU A 23 3.07 9.21 9.92
CA LEU A 23 3.80 8.30 10.79
C LEU A 23 3.16 6.91 10.73
N LYS A 24 3.99 5.87 10.59
CA LYS A 24 3.55 4.48 10.44
C LYS A 24 4.35 3.54 11.35
N ILE A 25 3.69 2.51 11.87
CA ILE A 25 4.33 1.33 12.47
C ILE A 25 4.63 0.33 11.33
N PRO A 26 5.89 -0.15 11.16
CA PRO A 26 6.29 -1.01 10.04
C PRO A 26 5.42 -2.26 9.84
N ASP A 27 5.09 -2.97 10.92
CA ASP A 27 4.43 -4.29 10.85
C ASP A 27 2.89 -4.20 11.02
N SER A 28 2.33 -3.02 10.82
CA SER A 28 0.89 -2.79 10.96
C SER A 28 0.13 -3.10 9.67
N SER A 29 -1.08 -3.65 9.80
CA SER A 29 -1.95 -3.99 8.66
C SER A 29 -3.30 -3.27 8.69
N PHE A 30 -3.93 -3.18 7.51
CA PHE A 30 -5.27 -2.58 7.34
C PHE A 30 -5.34 -1.12 7.79
N SER A 31 -4.33 -0.29 7.52
CA SER A 31 -4.29 1.12 7.93
C SER A 31 -4.34 1.37 9.45
N ARG A 32 -4.19 0.34 10.27
CA ARG A 32 -3.92 0.50 11.72
C ARG A 32 -2.47 0.96 11.89
N GLY A 33 -2.15 1.70 12.94
CA GLY A 33 -0.77 2.18 13.14
C GLY A 33 -0.30 3.20 12.10
N VAL A 34 -1.22 3.90 11.42
CA VAL A 34 -0.90 4.94 10.43
C VAL A 34 -1.65 6.23 10.80
N LYS A 35 -0.91 7.33 11.02
CA LYS A 35 -1.49 8.63 11.42
C LYS A 35 -0.85 9.77 10.64
N LYS A 36 -1.63 10.82 10.39
CA LYS A 36 -1.16 12.06 9.79
C LYS A 36 -0.88 13.07 10.89
N CYS A 37 0.33 13.60 10.93
CA CYS A 37 0.77 14.66 11.84
C CYS A 37 0.79 15.99 11.08
N ALA A 38 0.16 17.03 11.63
CA ALA A 38 0.08 18.35 11.03
C ALA A 38 1.25 19.28 11.41
N ASN A 39 1.99 18.95 12.47
CA ASN A 39 3.08 19.76 13.01
C ASN A 39 4.05 18.87 13.82
N VAL A 40 5.12 19.50 14.33
CA VAL A 40 6.20 18.79 15.03
C VAL A 40 5.77 18.32 16.41
N GLU A 41 4.83 19.01 17.05
CA GLU A 41 4.28 18.69 18.36
C GLU A 41 3.46 17.40 18.29
N GLU A 42 2.58 17.28 17.29
CA GLU A 42 1.83 16.05 17.01
C GLU A 42 2.76 14.89 16.67
N LEU A 43 3.79 15.11 15.85
CA LEU A 43 4.79 14.09 15.53
C LEU A 43 5.51 13.60 16.78
N LYS A 44 6.02 14.52 17.61
CA LYS A 44 6.74 14.19 18.85
C LYS A 44 5.87 13.41 19.82
N THR A 45 4.64 13.86 20.01
CA THR A 45 3.70 13.22 20.95
C THR A 45 3.43 11.79 20.50
N LEU A 46 3.06 11.61 19.23
CA LEU A 46 2.69 10.30 18.70
C LEU A 46 3.89 9.35 18.59
N ALA A 47 5.05 9.84 18.14
CA ALA A 47 6.25 9.01 18.04
C ALA A 47 6.74 8.56 19.43
N THR A 48 6.65 9.42 20.45
CA THR A 48 7.01 9.03 21.82
C THR A 48 6.10 7.91 22.33
N GLU A 49 4.78 8.06 22.16
CA GLU A 49 3.81 7.04 22.55
C GLU A 49 4.03 5.72 21.80
N TRP A 50 4.17 5.76 20.47
CA TRP A 50 4.29 4.53 19.68
C TRP A 50 5.63 3.82 19.82
N LEU A 51 6.71 4.53 20.18
CA LEU A 51 8.00 3.92 20.46
C LEU A 51 8.03 3.19 21.82
N GLU A 52 7.02 3.33 22.67
CA GLU A 52 6.89 2.51 23.88
C GLU A 52 6.55 1.04 23.52
N ASP A 53 5.82 0.83 22.44
CA ASP A 53 5.33 -0.48 21.99
C ASP A 53 5.98 -0.97 20.67
N SER A 54 6.83 -0.15 20.03
CA SER A 54 7.48 -0.46 18.75
C SER A 54 8.94 -0.02 18.76
N ASP A 55 9.84 -0.90 18.31
CA ASP A 55 11.28 -0.57 18.20
C ASP A 55 11.58 0.49 17.12
N LEU A 56 10.67 0.65 16.16
CA LEU A 56 10.90 1.44 14.96
C LEU A 56 9.60 2.03 14.40
N LEU A 57 9.68 3.24 13.88
CA LEU A 57 8.61 3.91 13.15
C LEU A 57 9.10 4.39 11.79
N ILE A 58 8.15 4.68 10.89
CA ILE A 58 8.43 5.20 9.55
C ILE A 58 7.67 6.51 9.37
N ALA A 59 8.41 7.60 9.13
CA ALA A 59 7.85 8.86 8.66
C ALA A 59 7.90 8.95 7.13
N GLN A 60 6.77 9.31 6.53
CA GLN A 60 6.62 9.46 5.09
C GLN A 60 5.97 10.80 4.75
N LYS A 61 6.34 11.37 3.61
CA LYS A 61 5.68 12.58 3.10
C LYS A 61 4.21 12.28 2.87
N PHE A 62 3.31 13.17 3.30
CA PHE A 62 1.90 13.05 2.98
C PHE A 62 1.69 13.37 1.49
N ILE A 63 1.08 12.43 0.76
CA ILE A 63 0.75 12.57 -0.66
C ILE A 63 -0.78 12.53 -0.79
N PRO A 64 -1.44 13.68 -0.98
CA PRO A 64 -2.90 13.71 -1.14
C PRO A 64 -3.28 13.14 -2.51
N THR A 65 -4.21 12.19 -2.49
CA THR A 65 -4.80 11.58 -3.68
C THR A 65 -6.29 11.33 -3.45
N GLU A 66 -7.07 11.30 -4.52
CA GLU A 66 -8.50 10.96 -4.46
C GLU A 66 -8.74 9.45 -4.38
N CYS A 67 -7.76 8.67 -4.83
CA CYS A 67 -7.73 7.23 -4.83
C CYS A 67 -6.29 6.72 -4.79
N ASP A 68 -6.13 5.47 -4.38
CA ASP A 68 -4.86 4.76 -4.39
C ASP A 68 -4.97 3.57 -5.35
N TRP A 69 -3.96 3.39 -6.18
CA TRP A 69 -3.84 2.22 -7.05
C TRP A 69 -3.42 1.02 -6.21
N ARG A 70 -4.02 -0.13 -6.49
CA ARG A 70 -3.44 -1.44 -6.20
C ARG A 70 -3.27 -2.23 -7.47
N VAL A 71 -2.06 -2.70 -7.70
CA VAL A 71 -1.72 -3.60 -8.81
C VAL A 71 -1.27 -4.93 -8.24
N GLY A 72 -2.00 -6.00 -8.57
CA GLY A 72 -1.57 -7.37 -8.32
C GLY A 72 -0.47 -7.76 -9.30
N VAL A 73 0.58 -8.40 -8.81
CA VAL A 73 1.71 -8.92 -9.60
C VAL A 73 1.95 -10.37 -9.20
N LEU A 74 2.00 -11.27 -10.17
CA LEU A 74 2.21 -12.70 -9.96
C LEU A 74 3.35 -13.18 -10.86
N GLY A 75 4.38 -13.83 -10.31
CA GLY A 75 5.48 -14.32 -11.15
C GLY A 75 6.26 -13.19 -11.84
N GLY A 76 6.24 -11.99 -11.28
CA GLY A 76 6.80 -10.80 -11.92
C GLY A 76 6.03 -10.31 -13.16
N GLN A 77 4.77 -10.72 -13.33
CA GLN A 77 3.84 -10.26 -14.37
C GLN A 77 2.61 -9.60 -13.74
N PRO A 78 2.03 -8.56 -14.34
CA PRO A 78 0.82 -7.93 -13.80
C PRO A 78 -0.36 -8.90 -13.84
N LEU A 79 -1.20 -8.89 -12.81
CA LEU A 79 -2.32 -9.81 -12.61
C LEU A 79 -3.67 -9.06 -12.61
N PHE A 80 -3.78 -7.97 -11.86
CA PHE A 80 -4.99 -7.14 -11.81
C PHE A 80 -4.65 -5.69 -11.45
N ALA A 81 -5.59 -4.77 -11.63
CA ALA A 81 -5.46 -3.39 -11.20
C ALA A 81 -6.80 -2.79 -10.72
N VAL A 82 -6.76 -2.11 -9.59
CA VAL A 82 -7.92 -1.43 -9.00
C VAL A 82 -7.53 -0.07 -8.42
N HIS A 83 -8.52 0.80 -8.30
CA HIS A 83 -8.49 1.94 -7.38
C HIS A 83 -9.26 1.60 -6.12
N TYR A 84 -8.60 1.76 -4.98
CA TYR A 84 -9.32 1.97 -3.72
C TYR A 84 -9.59 3.45 -3.57
N LEU A 85 -10.87 3.79 -3.40
CA LEU A 85 -11.32 5.15 -3.15
C LEU A 85 -11.13 5.48 -1.67
N MET A 86 -10.97 6.76 -1.36
CA MET A 86 -10.92 7.19 0.04
C MET A 86 -12.28 7.02 0.72
N ALA A 87 -12.27 6.68 2.01
CA ALA A 87 -13.49 6.68 2.81
C ALA A 87 -14.08 8.11 2.88
N LYS A 88 -15.39 8.23 3.06
CA LYS A 88 -16.08 9.52 2.96
C LYS A 88 -15.51 10.55 3.93
N LYS A 89 -15.04 11.69 3.40
CA LYS A 89 -14.37 12.78 4.14
C LYS A 89 -13.14 12.31 4.93
N HIS A 90 -12.47 11.26 4.47
CA HIS A 90 -11.25 10.71 5.06
C HIS A 90 -10.12 10.69 4.03
N TRP A 91 -8.88 10.59 4.50
CA TRP A 91 -7.68 10.55 3.64
C TRP A 91 -7.10 9.14 3.46
N GLN A 92 -7.69 8.14 4.13
CA GLN A 92 -7.36 6.74 3.96
C GLN A 92 -8.56 6.01 3.33
N ILE A 93 -8.28 4.88 2.71
CA ILE A 93 -9.27 3.98 2.09
C ILE A 93 -10.18 3.30 3.14
N VAL A 94 -9.71 3.19 4.39
CA VAL A 94 -10.47 2.68 5.54
C VAL A 94 -10.41 3.68 6.68
N ASN A 95 -11.57 4.09 7.21
CA ASN A 95 -11.70 4.89 8.41
C ASN A 95 -12.17 4.00 9.58
N HIS A 96 -11.23 3.65 10.47
CA HIS A 96 -11.51 2.92 11.70
C HIS A 96 -12.15 3.86 12.72
N LYS A 97 -13.47 3.78 12.88
CA LYS A 97 -14.21 4.53 13.91
C LYS A 97 -14.04 3.83 15.27
N ALA A 98 -13.88 4.60 16.34
CA ALA A 98 -13.63 4.07 17.69
C ALA A 98 -14.71 3.08 18.18
N ASN A 99 -15.97 3.27 17.76
CA ASN A 99 -17.09 2.37 18.05
C ASN A 99 -17.95 2.20 16.78
N GLY A 100 -17.78 1.09 16.06
CA GLY A 100 -18.63 0.75 14.91
C GLY A 100 -17.91 -0.01 13.81
N LYS A 101 -18.66 -0.38 12.76
CA LYS A 101 -18.06 -0.96 11.55
C LYS A 101 -17.18 0.08 10.87
N PRO A 102 -15.99 -0.31 10.36
CA PRO A 102 -15.12 0.60 9.62
C PRO A 102 -15.85 1.12 8.38
N ASP A 103 -15.63 2.40 8.10
CA ASP A 103 -16.17 3.07 6.90
C ASP A 103 -15.11 2.93 5.79
N GLN A 104 -15.41 2.16 4.77
CA GLN A 104 -14.49 1.85 3.68
C GLN A 104 -14.91 2.60 2.42
N GLY A 105 -13.93 3.12 1.69
CA GLY A 105 -14.18 3.66 0.36
C GLY A 105 -14.60 2.58 -0.62
N GLY A 106 -15.17 3.00 -1.75
CA GLY A 106 -15.51 2.10 -2.84
C GLY A 106 -14.28 1.59 -3.58
N ILE A 107 -14.51 0.67 -4.50
CA ILE A 107 -13.50 0.17 -5.42
C ILE A 107 -13.92 0.51 -6.84
N LYS A 108 -12.97 0.95 -7.64
CA LYS A 108 -13.13 1.07 -9.09
C LYS A 108 -12.15 0.12 -9.74
N THR A 109 -12.69 -0.76 -10.57
CA THR A 109 -11.93 -1.81 -11.22
C THR A 109 -11.52 -1.40 -12.63
N PHE A 110 -10.37 -1.90 -13.07
CA PHE A 110 -9.82 -1.67 -14.40
C PHE A 110 -9.33 -2.99 -14.98
N THR A 111 -9.39 -3.13 -16.30
CA THR A 111 -8.50 -4.09 -16.96
C THR A 111 -7.06 -3.55 -16.93
N LEU A 112 -6.07 -4.45 -16.97
CA LEU A 112 -4.66 -4.10 -17.13
C LEU A 112 -4.43 -3.29 -18.41
N LYS A 113 -5.24 -3.52 -19.44
CA LYS A 113 -5.21 -2.76 -20.70
C LYS A 113 -5.68 -1.30 -20.53
N GLU A 114 -6.66 -1.05 -19.68
CA GLU A 114 -7.18 0.29 -19.40
C GLU A 114 -6.34 1.03 -18.34
N THR A 115 -5.55 0.30 -17.57
CA THR A 115 -4.68 0.86 -16.55
C THR A 115 -3.51 1.60 -17.20
N PRO A 116 -3.15 2.81 -16.75
CA PRO A 116 -2.00 3.52 -17.29
C PRO A 116 -0.72 2.67 -17.21
N ALA A 117 -0.04 2.52 -18.36
CA ALA A 117 1.11 1.61 -18.48
C ALA A 117 2.22 1.91 -17.46
N HIS A 118 2.49 3.19 -17.18
CA HIS A 118 3.53 3.59 -16.23
C HIS A 118 3.19 3.20 -14.78
N VAL A 119 1.91 3.09 -14.41
CA VAL A 119 1.48 2.57 -13.09
C VAL A 119 1.79 1.07 -13.00
N VAL A 120 1.37 0.31 -14.01
CA VAL A 120 1.58 -1.16 -14.08
C VAL A 120 3.07 -1.49 -14.09
N GLU A 121 3.85 -0.81 -14.94
CA GLU A 121 5.30 -1.02 -15.03
C GLU A 121 6.02 -0.69 -13.73
N THR A 122 5.64 0.39 -13.05
CA THR A 122 6.21 0.76 -11.75
C THR A 122 5.90 -0.29 -10.69
N ALA A 123 4.66 -0.79 -10.66
CA ALA A 123 4.25 -1.86 -9.75
C ALA A 123 5.05 -3.15 -9.98
N VAL A 124 5.17 -3.59 -11.23
CA VAL A 124 5.93 -4.80 -11.58
C VAL A 124 7.41 -4.65 -11.22
N LYS A 125 8.01 -3.47 -11.46
CA LYS A 125 9.39 -3.19 -11.04
C LYS A 125 9.55 -3.29 -9.52
N ALA A 126 8.61 -2.73 -8.75
CA ALA A 126 8.64 -2.79 -7.29
C ALA A 126 8.52 -4.22 -6.76
N ALA A 127 7.57 -5.01 -7.26
CA ALA A 127 7.39 -6.40 -6.86
C ALA A 127 8.62 -7.27 -7.15
N ARG A 128 9.28 -7.06 -8.31
CA ARG A 128 10.51 -7.79 -8.69
C ARG A 128 11.70 -7.53 -7.78
N CYS A 129 11.72 -6.42 -7.05
CA CYS A 129 12.73 -6.19 -6.02
C CYS A 129 12.56 -7.13 -4.81
N ILE A 130 11.36 -7.70 -4.60
CA ILE A 130 11.06 -8.62 -3.51
C ILE A 130 11.19 -10.07 -3.97
N GLY A 131 10.62 -10.42 -5.12
CA GLY A 131 10.69 -11.77 -5.65
C GLY A 131 9.73 -12.03 -6.81
N ASP A 132 9.39 -13.30 -7.03
CA ASP A 132 8.53 -13.77 -8.11
C ASP A 132 7.21 -14.42 -7.61
N GLY A 133 6.82 -14.14 -6.36
CA GLY A 133 5.56 -14.58 -5.76
C GLY A 133 4.31 -13.83 -6.25
N LEU A 134 3.27 -13.84 -5.41
CA LEU A 134 2.08 -12.99 -5.53
C LEU A 134 2.28 -11.76 -4.64
N TYR A 135 2.22 -10.57 -5.25
CA TYR A 135 2.36 -9.30 -4.54
C TYR A 135 1.23 -8.33 -4.89
N GLY A 136 0.79 -7.54 -3.92
CA GLY A 136 -0.07 -6.39 -4.14
C GLY A 136 0.72 -5.11 -3.91
N VAL A 137 0.89 -4.31 -4.95
CA VAL A 137 1.66 -3.07 -4.88
C VAL A 137 0.72 -1.89 -4.78
N ASP A 138 0.92 -1.08 -3.73
CA ASP A 138 0.14 0.12 -3.48
C ASP A 138 0.86 1.33 -4.05
N LEU A 139 0.16 2.08 -4.89
CA LEU A 139 0.74 3.25 -5.53
C LEU A 139 -0.16 4.47 -5.39
N LYS A 140 0.48 5.63 -5.27
CA LYS A 140 -0.16 6.93 -5.41
C LYS A 140 0.30 7.55 -6.73
N GLU A 141 -0.64 8.09 -7.48
CA GLU A 141 -0.37 8.81 -8.71
C GLU A 141 -0.69 10.29 -8.52
N THR A 142 0.27 11.15 -8.86
CA THR A 142 0.10 12.60 -8.86
C THR A 142 0.64 13.19 -10.15
N LYS A 143 0.49 14.51 -10.32
CA LYS A 143 1.13 15.25 -11.41
C LYS A 143 2.66 15.11 -11.45
N ASP A 144 3.28 14.78 -10.32
CA ASP A 144 4.73 14.65 -10.18
C ASP A 144 5.21 13.20 -10.45
N GLY A 145 4.29 12.26 -10.68
CA GLY A 145 4.58 10.88 -11.05
C GLY A 145 3.87 9.84 -10.18
N VAL A 146 4.35 8.59 -10.28
CA VAL A 146 3.85 7.45 -9.52
C VAL A 146 4.80 7.12 -8.38
N PHE A 147 4.24 6.97 -7.18
CA PHE A 147 4.96 6.71 -5.94
C PHE A 147 4.51 5.37 -5.39
N VAL A 148 5.45 4.44 -5.23
CA VAL A 148 5.21 3.16 -4.53
C VAL A 148 5.12 3.45 -3.03
N ILE A 149 4.03 3.00 -2.41
CA ILE A 149 3.73 3.22 -0.99
C ILE A 149 4.06 1.96 -0.18
N GLU A 150 3.69 0.79 -0.69
CA GLU A 150 3.82 -0.50 -0.01
C GLU A 150 3.84 -1.64 -1.03
N VAL A 151 4.51 -2.74 -0.69
CA VAL A 151 4.46 -4.02 -1.43
C VAL A 151 4.02 -5.09 -0.43
N ASN A 152 2.82 -5.62 -0.62
CA ASN A 152 2.24 -6.68 0.21
C ASN A 152 2.58 -8.04 -0.38
N ASP A 153 3.18 -8.94 0.39
CA ASP A 153 3.53 -10.32 0.01
C ASP A 153 2.40 -11.33 0.17
N ASN A 154 1.32 -10.92 0.85
CA ASN A 154 0.06 -11.65 0.92
C ASN A 154 -1.12 -10.68 0.70
N PRO A 155 -1.31 -10.20 -0.54
CA PRO A 155 -2.35 -9.23 -0.83
C PRO A 155 -3.75 -9.85 -0.81
N ASN A 156 -4.75 -9.03 -0.53
CA ASN A 156 -6.14 -9.37 -0.80
C ASN A 156 -6.37 -9.62 -2.31
N LEU A 157 -7.20 -10.61 -2.60
CA LEU A 157 -7.72 -10.92 -3.92
C LEU A 157 -9.15 -11.42 -3.72
N ASP A 158 -10.10 -10.50 -3.63
CA ASP A 158 -11.48 -10.77 -3.29
C ASP A 158 -12.35 -10.83 -4.56
N HIS A 159 -13.22 -11.85 -4.63
CA HIS A 159 -14.12 -12.01 -5.77
C HIS A 159 -15.11 -10.85 -5.87
N GLY A 160 -15.25 -10.31 -7.07
CA GLY A 160 -16.04 -9.12 -7.38
C GLY A 160 -15.28 -7.82 -7.21
N TRP A 161 -14.05 -7.83 -6.67
CA TRP A 161 -13.26 -6.64 -6.38
C TRP A 161 -11.99 -6.62 -7.25
N GLU A 162 -10.91 -7.25 -6.79
CA GLU A 162 -9.63 -7.28 -7.49
C GLU A 162 -9.67 -8.11 -8.77
N ASP A 163 -10.51 -9.14 -8.82
CA ASP A 163 -10.67 -9.98 -10.00
C ASP A 163 -11.59 -9.38 -11.07
N SER A 164 -12.44 -8.40 -10.74
CA SER A 164 -13.52 -7.94 -11.62
C SER A 164 -13.08 -7.41 -13.00
N GLY A 165 -11.82 -6.98 -13.14
CA GLY A 165 -11.28 -6.41 -14.36
C GLY A 165 -10.96 -7.48 -15.38
N GLU A 166 -10.05 -8.38 -15.02
CA GLU A 166 -9.61 -9.50 -15.86
C GLU A 166 -10.49 -10.76 -15.69
N LYS A 167 -11.42 -10.75 -14.73
CA LYS A 167 -12.38 -11.81 -14.41
C LYS A 167 -11.68 -13.14 -14.11
N ASP A 168 -12.18 -14.22 -14.68
CA ASP A 168 -11.70 -15.59 -14.47
C ASP A 168 -10.21 -15.76 -14.79
N GLU A 169 -9.65 -14.92 -15.66
CA GLU A 169 -8.22 -14.97 -16.03
C GLU A 169 -7.31 -14.77 -14.81
N VAL A 170 -7.73 -13.97 -13.83
CA VAL A 170 -6.98 -13.80 -12.57
C VAL A 170 -6.80 -15.14 -11.86
N TRP A 171 -7.88 -15.90 -11.73
CA TRP A 171 -7.92 -17.17 -11.02
C TRP A 171 -7.22 -18.28 -11.81
N VAL A 172 -7.41 -18.31 -13.13
CA VAL A 172 -6.72 -19.24 -14.03
C VAL A 172 -5.20 -19.06 -13.92
N ARG A 173 -4.71 -17.82 -14.04
CA ARG A 173 -3.27 -17.53 -13.93
C ARG A 173 -2.71 -17.82 -12.54
N LEU A 174 -3.46 -17.50 -11.49
CA LEU A 174 -3.05 -17.78 -10.11
C LEU A 174 -2.90 -19.28 -9.86
N THR A 175 -3.92 -20.06 -10.20
CA THR A 175 -3.93 -21.51 -10.00
C THR A 175 -2.87 -22.20 -10.86
N GLN A 176 -2.73 -21.81 -12.12
CA GLN A 176 -1.69 -22.33 -13.00
C GLN A 176 -0.29 -22.05 -12.46
N TRP A 177 -0.02 -20.84 -11.93
CA TRP A 177 1.26 -20.51 -11.34
C TRP A 177 1.63 -21.40 -10.14
N PHE A 178 0.65 -21.78 -9.31
CA PHE A 178 0.88 -22.73 -8.22
C PHE A 178 1.12 -24.15 -8.73
N LEU A 179 0.31 -24.63 -9.68
CA LEU A 179 0.45 -25.97 -10.27
C LEU A 179 1.84 -26.15 -10.90
N GLU A 180 2.28 -25.19 -11.71
CA GLU A 180 3.59 -25.20 -12.35
C GLU A 180 4.76 -25.22 -11.36
N ARG A 181 4.56 -24.79 -10.12
CA ARG A 181 5.59 -24.81 -9.06
C ARG A 181 5.55 -26.10 -8.26
N LEU A 182 4.38 -26.70 -8.05
CA LEU A 182 4.22 -28.00 -7.41
C LEU A 182 4.73 -29.14 -8.29
N ASP A 183 4.55 -29.02 -9.62
CA ASP A 183 5.00 -30.02 -10.58
C ASP A 183 6.51 -29.97 -10.89
N ARG A 184 7.21 -28.93 -10.41
CA ARG A 184 8.68 -28.87 -10.53
C ARG A 184 9.28 -29.96 -9.65
N PRO A 185 10.07 -30.89 -10.20
CA PRO A 185 10.86 -31.80 -9.39
C PRO A 185 11.71 -30.97 -8.42
N GLY A 186 11.67 -31.33 -7.14
CA GLY A 186 12.30 -30.57 -6.07
C GLY A 186 13.74 -30.17 -6.42
N ARG A 187 14.05 -28.90 -6.17
CA ARG A 187 15.39 -28.35 -6.31
C ARG A 187 16.24 -28.70 -5.09
#